data_AF-A0A1A9AEU2-F1
#
_entry.id   AF-A0A1A9AEU2-F1
#
_cell.length_a   1.000
_cell.length_b   1.000
_cell.length_c   1.000
_cell.angle_alpha   90.00
_cell.angle_beta   90.00
_cell.angle_gamma   90.00
#
_symmetry.space_group_name_H-M   'P 1'
#
loop_
_entity.id
_entity.type
_entity.pdbx_description
1 polymer ?
#
loop_
_entity_poly.entity_id
_entity_poly.type
_entity_poly.pdbx_seq_one_letter_code
_entity_poly.pdbx_strand_id
1 'polypeptide(L)'
;MADNINALEQIDSLYFDYKLENINGKCTNCGTCSKYGQGLTNLFSFQLLCQRFVKNIEYIHSANAITSNYLDKKRCDDFIYWIHYNVNNMNDKKNHNENINIFGELKNIWDEVNRKLKGSSGIDPFLNCNISKIETKNFEELKEKKIMSDYCQNFNTLHTKLTNSNKPFCEIYYDYFKKTIEAYDKVSENCHKPPKPKCPNICLGKDNDPKLILHNLKCDKIQTQEKKEKLISEEKCNTDKDALSSQLQQALSAADNPAFNYSDPRTVFLIVFTLWGIFLTFYFLYKVTPFGSLVRNNLLKKKIVRDNFDEAVDDESVYDYSGSMNTNMQNVEYNISYNSDWSPSQ
;
A
#
# COMPACT_ATOMS: atom_id res chain seq x y z
N MET A 1 -0.80 -17.66 -7.51
CA MET A 1 -0.46 -16.39 -6.82
C MET A 1 -1.63 -15.92 -5.96
N ALA A 2 -2.86 -15.81 -6.50
CA ALA A 2 -4.06 -15.48 -5.71
C ALA A 2 -4.34 -16.45 -4.56
N ASP A 3 -4.21 -17.76 -4.78
CA ASP A 3 -4.47 -18.77 -3.74
C ASP A 3 -3.48 -18.70 -2.55
N ASN A 4 -2.23 -18.30 -2.81
CA ASN A 4 -1.23 -18.11 -1.77
C ASN A 4 -1.55 -16.87 -0.92
N ILE A 5 -2.07 -15.81 -1.53
CA ILE A 5 -2.53 -14.60 -0.82
C ILE A 5 -3.71 -14.96 0.09
N ASN A 6 -4.69 -15.71 -0.43
CA ASN A 6 -5.84 -16.19 0.35
C ASN A 6 -5.43 -17.10 1.54
N ALA A 7 -4.32 -17.83 1.42
CA ALA A 7 -3.79 -18.64 2.52
C ALA A 7 -3.13 -17.79 3.61
N LEU A 8 -2.40 -16.74 3.23
CA LEU A 8 -1.76 -15.79 4.14
C LEU A 8 -2.78 -14.90 4.86
N GLU A 9 -3.88 -14.53 4.21
CA GLU A 9 -4.99 -13.80 4.84
C GLU A 9 -5.67 -14.56 5.98
N GLN A 10 -5.48 -15.89 6.07
CA GLN A 10 -5.98 -16.69 7.20
C GLN A 10 -5.07 -16.61 8.44
N ILE A 11 -3.90 -15.99 8.33
CA ILE A 11 -3.01 -15.70 9.45
C ILE A 11 -3.40 -14.31 9.97
N ASP A 12 -4.08 -14.25 11.11
CA ASP A 12 -4.75 -13.04 11.61
C ASP A 12 -3.79 -11.84 11.75
N SER A 13 -2.57 -12.07 12.25
CA SER A 13 -1.58 -10.99 12.35
C SER A 13 -1.13 -10.46 10.99
N LEU A 14 -0.93 -11.34 10.00
CA LEU A 14 -0.54 -10.94 8.64
C LEU A 14 -1.67 -10.23 7.91
N TYR A 15 -2.91 -10.66 8.14
CA TYR A 15 -4.08 -9.98 7.61
C TYR A 15 -4.17 -8.55 8.13
N PHE A 16 -3.94 -8.34 9.44
CA PHE A 16 -3.91 -7.01 10.02
C PHE A 16 -2.80 -6.14 9.42
N ASP A 17 -1.56 -6.66 9.37
CA ASP A 17 -0.43 -5.96 8.75
C ASP A 17 -0.72 -5.60 7.28
N TYR A 18 -1.30 -6.54 6.52
CA TYR A 18 -1.71 -6.32 5.14
C TYR A 18 -2.72 -5.18 5.02
N LYS A 19 -3.69 -5.08 5.94
CA LYS A 19 -4.63 -3.95 5.96
C LYS A 19 -3.92 -2.63 6.20
N LEU A 20 -3.03 -2.54 7.20
CA LEU A 20 -2.26 -1.32 7.47
C LEU A 20 -1.44 -0.85 6.25
N GLU A 21 -0.97 -1.79 5.42
CA GLU A 21 -0.23 -1.48 4.21
C GLU A 21 -1.14 -1.09 3.02
N ASN A 22 -2.32 -1.69 2.90
CA ASN A 22 -3.16 -1.68 1.69
C ASN A 22 -4.57 -1.11 1.91
N ILE A 23 -4.76 -0.21 2.87
CA ILE A 23 -6.08 0.41 3.08
C ILE A 23 -6.50 1.24 1.85
N ASN A 24 -7.59 0.77 1.26
CA ASN A 24 -8.27 1.39 0.12
C ASN A 24 -9.52 2.14 0.60
N GLY A 25 -9.98 3.07 -0.23
CA GLY A 25 -11.19 3.85 0.03
C GLY A 25 -10.95 5.33 0.30
N LYS A 26 -12.06 6.04 0.57
CA LYS A 26 -12.08 7.48 0.86
C LYS A 26 -11.41 7.74 2.20
N CYS A 27 -10.61 8.79 2.27
CA CYS A 27 -10.04 9.27 3.53
C CYS A 27 -10.67 10.61 3.88
N THR A 28 -11.39 10.67 5.00
CA THR A 28 -12.21 11.85 5.35
C THR A 28 -11.36 12.94 6.00
N ASN A 29 -10.39 12.55 6.82
CA ASN A 29 -9.56 13.43 7.62
C ASN A 29 -8.16 13.64 7.04
N CYS A 30 -7.85 13.07 5.88
CA CYS A 30 -6.54 13.19 5.22
C CYS A 30 -6.12 14.63 4.89
N GLY A 31 -7.09 15.56 4.77
CA GLY A 31 -6.79 16.99 4.67
C GLY A 31 -6.05 17.56 5.90
N THR A 32 -6.04 16.85 7.02
CA THR A 32 -5.24 17.22 8.20
C THR A 32 -3.75 17.24 7.90
N CYS A 33 -3.26 16.34 7.04
CA CYS A 33 -1.83 16.22 6.73
C CYS A 33 -1.20 17.46 6.13
N SER A 34 -1.95 18.28 5.38
CA SER A 34 -1.41 19.48 4.74
C SER A 34 -0.96 20.57 5.74
N LYS A 35 -1.35 20.46 7.00
CA LYS A 35 -0.98 21.41 8.07
C LYS A 35 0.37 21.09 8.71
N TYR A 36 0.87 19.87 8.53
CA TYR A 36 2.00 19.32 9.28
C TYR A 36 3.20 19.04 8.37
N GLY A 37 4.38 18.93 8.97
CA GLY A 37 5.61 18.52 8.31
C GLY A 37 6.37 19.62 7.56
N GLN A 38 5.95 20.89 7.64
CA GLN A 38 6.58 22.01 6.92
C GLN A 38 8.08 22.21 7.27
N GLY A 39 8.50 21.80 8.47
CA GLY A 39 9.89 21.86 8.92
C GLY A 39 10.72 20.60 8.65
N LEU A 40 10.14 19.58 8.00
CA LEU A 40 10.82 18.30 7.75
C LEU A 40 11.63 18.36 6.45
N THR A 41 12.78 17.67 6.44
CA THR A 41 13.68 17.58 5.29
C THR A 41 13.04 16.91 4.08
N ASN A 42 12.17 15.91 4.29
CA ASN A 42 11.47 15.20 3.21
C ASN A 42 9.95 15.33 3.36
N LEU A 43 9.44 16.54 3.07
CA LEU A 43 8.01 16.84 3.14
C LEU A 43 7.16 15.88 2.28
N PHE A 44 7.61 15.53 1.07
CA PHE A 44 6.86 14.64 0.19
C PHE A 44 6.63 13.25 0.80
N SER A 45 7.69 12.63 1.32
CA SER A 45 7.59 11.29 1.93
C SER A 45 6.80 11.35 3.24
N PHE A 46 6.93 12.44 4.00
CA PHE A 46 6.12 12.68 5.20
C PHE A 46 4.64 12.76 4.84
N GLN A 47 4.28 13.50 3.79
CA GLN A 47 2.89 13.62 3.36
C GLN A 47 2.32 12.26 2.96
N LEU A 48 3.08 11.44 2.21
CA LEU A 48 2.66 10.09 1.86
C LEU A 48 2.43 9.21 3.10
N LEU A 49 3.34 9.25 4.07
CA LEU A 49 3.19 8.55 5.34
C LEU A 49 1.98 9.04 6.12
N CYS A 50 1.79 10.36 6.21
CA CYS A 50 0.65 10.96 6.91
C CYS A 50 -0.68 10.51 6.31
N GLN A 51 -0.81 10.49 4.99
CA GLN A 51 -2.03 10.03 4.33
C GLN A 51 -2.38 8.59 4.71
N ARG A 52 -1.38 7.69 4.73
CA ARG A 52 -1.55 6.29 5.14
C ARG A 52 -1.88 6.19 6.63
N PHE A 53 -1.18 6.96 7.46
CA PHE A 53 -1.41 7.02 8.90
C PHE A 53 -2.85 7.43 9.24
N VAL A 54 -3.35 8.51 8.64
CA VAL A 54 -4.72 8.98 8.88
C VAL A 54 -5.76 7.98 8.41
N LYS A 55 -5.55 7.36 7.24
CA LYS A 55 -6.40 6.25 6.77
C LYS A 55 -6.44 5.07 7.75
N ASN A 56 -5.30 4.70 8.31
CA ASN A 56 -5.20 3.61 9.27
C ASN A 56 -5.94 3.94 10.58
N ILE A 57 -5.86 5.19 11.04
CA ILE A 57 -6.64 5.68 12.19
C ILE A 57 -8.14 5.52 11.94
N GLU A 58 -8.62 6.01 10.78
CA GLU A 58 -10.04 5.90 10.40
C GLU A 58 -10.50 4.45 10.29
N TYR A 59 -9.69 3.59 9.66
CA TYR A 59 -10.00 2.17 9.52
C TYR A 59 -10.14 1.47 10.88
N ILE A 60 -9.16 1.65 11.77
CA ILE A 60 -9.21 1.04 13.11
C ILE A 60 -10.42 1.56 13.89
N HIS A 61 -10.70 2.86 13.83
CA HIS A 61 -11.88 3.46 14.45
C HIS A 61 -13.18 2.78 13.95
N SER A 62 -13.37 2.71 12.64
CA SER A 62 -14.58 2.13 12.04
C SER A 62 -14.71 0.64 12.37
N ALA A 63 -13.61 -0.12 12.35
CA ALA A 63 -13.62 -1.54 12.66
C ALA A 63 -13.94 -1.82 14.14
N ASN A 64 -13.49 -0.95 15.06
CA ASN A 64 -13.84 -1.00 16.49
C ASN A 64 -15.33 -0.76 16.75
N ALA A 65 -15.91 0.20 16.04
CA ALA A 65 -17.33 0.53 16.17
C ALA A 65 -18.25 -0.65 15.77
N ILE A 66 -17.80 -1.48 14.82
CA ILE A 66 -18.52 -2.66 14.33
C ILE A 66 -18.25 -3.89 15.20
N THR A 67 -16.99 -4.06 15.61
CA THR A 67 -16.50 -5.24 16.34
C THR A 67 -15.73 -4.74 17.53
N SER A 68 -16.35 -4.74 18.72
CA SER A 68 -15.76 -4.24 19.99
C SER A 68 -14.42 -4.91 20.40
N ASN A 69 -13.92 -5.86 19.60
CA ASN A 69 -12.67 -6.59 19.78
C ASN A 69 -11.52 -6.06 18.92
N TYR A 70 -11.73 -5.03 18.10
CA TYR A 70 -10.73 -4.60 17.11
C TYR A 70 -9.59 -3.75 17.72
N LEU A 71 -9.76 -3.25 18.95
CA LEU A 71 -8.75 -2.49 19.70
C LEU A 71 -8.19 -3.25 20.91
N ASP A 72 -7.77 -4.49 20.71
CA ASP A 72 -6.97 -5.16 21.73
C ASP A 72 -5.56 -4.51 21.85
N LYS A 73 -4.91 -4.73 22.99
CA LYS A 73 -3.58 -4.18 23.27
C LYS A 73 -2.55 -4.59 22.20
N LYS A 74 -2.71 -5.76 21.58
CA LYS A 74 -1.78 -6.25 20.57
C LYS A 74 -1.90 -5.45 19.28
N ARG A 75 -3.10 -5.21 18.76
CA ARG A 75 -3.32 -4.45 17.53
C ARG A 75 -2.83 -3.01 17.65
N CYS A 76 -2.92 -2.42 18.84
CA CYS A 76 -2.24 -1.17 19.11
C CYS A 76 -0.71 -1.30 19.06
N ASP A 77 -0.13 -2.31 19.73
CA ASP A 77 1.31 -2.57 19.69
C ASP A 77 1.80 -2.77 18.23
N ASP A 78 1.03 -3.48 17.40
CA ASP A 78 1.30 -3.67 15.96
C ASP A 78 1.21 -2.35 15.18
N PHE A 79 0.20 -1.54 15.44
CA PHE A 79 0.07 -0.23 14.80
C PHE A 79 1.22 0.71 15.19
N ILE A 80 1.65 0.70 16.45
CA ILE A 80 2.83 1.43 16.91
C ILE A 80 4.08 0.94 16.18
N TYR A 81 4.28 -0.38 16.09
CA TYR A 81 5.39 -0.95 15.32
C TYR A 81 5.34 -0.48 13.85
N TRP A 82 4.16 -0.50 13.23
CA TRP A 82 3.97 -0.06 11.85
C TRP A 82 4.39 1.40 11.65
N ILE A 83 4.05 2.30 12.58
CA ILE A 83 4.50 3.69 12.54
C ILE A 83 6.02 3.76 12.59
N HIS A 84 6.67 3.08 13.55
CA HIS A 84 8.13 3.08 13.66
C HIS A 84 8.82 2.52 12.41
N TYR A 85 8.30 1.41 11.87
CA TYR A 85 8.82 0.79 10.67
C TYR A 85 8.81 1.77 9.49
N ASN A 86 7.68 2.46 9.27
CA ASN A 86 7.56 3.41 8.18
C ASN A 86 8.44 4.66 8.40
N VAL A 87 8.50 5.21 9.62
CA VAL A 87 9.38 6.36 9.92
C VAL A 87 10.85 6.00 9.72
N ASN A 88 11.29 4.83 10.18
CA ASN A 88 12.68 4.39 10.03
C ASN A 88 13.08 4.08 8.58
N ASN A 89 12.12 3.72 7.73
CA ASN A 89 12.36 3.44 6.31
C ASN A 89 12.13 4.66 5.41
N MET A 90 11.70 5.80 5.95
CA MET A 90 11.39 7.00 5.18
C MET A 90 12.63 7.78 4.72
N ASN A 91 13.74 7.65 5.44
CA ASN A 91 14.93 8.46 5.23
C ASN A 91 16.13 7.61 4.74
N ASP A 92 16.75 8.01 3.63
CA ASP A 92 17.95 7.38 3.06
C ASP A 92 19.14 7.37 4.04
N LYS A 93 19.11 8.25 5.05
CA LYS A 93 20.04 8.28 6.18
C LYS A 93 19.22 8.26 7.47
N LYS A 94 19.57 7.36 8.40
CA LYS A 94 18.99 7.32 9.76
C LYS A 94 19.39 8.57 10.54
N ASN A 95 18.68 9.67 10.31
CA ASN A 95 18.81 10.87 11.12
C ASN A 95 17.86 10.77 12.32
N HIS A 96 18.41 10.39 13.47
CA HIS A 96 17.63 10.23 14.70
C HIS A 96 16.81 11.48 15.07
N ASN A 97 17.37 12.68 14.87
CA ASN A 97 16.69 13.93 15.20
C ASN A 97 15.51 14.19 14.26
N GLU A 98 15.65 13.84 12.98
CA GLU A 98 14.55 13.97 12.02
C GLU A 98 13.41 12.99 12.35
N ASN A 99 13.73 11.76 12.74
CA ASN A 99 12.72 10.78 13.13
C ASN A 99 11.93 11.26 14.36
N ILE A 100 12.59 11.88 15.34
CA ILE A 100 11.90 12.50 16.50
C ILE A 100 10.91 13.57 16.02
N ASN A 101 11.32 14.44 15.10
CA ASN A 101 10.43 15.48 14.55
C ASN A 101 9.22 14.84 13.83
N ILE A 102 9.46 13.82 12.99
CA ILE A 102 8.38 13.09 12.29
C ILE A 102 7.40 12.48 13.31
N PHE A 103 7.90 11.82 14.36
CA PHE A 103 7.04 11.27 15.41
C PHE A 103 6.23 12.35 16.12
N GLY A 104 6.82 13.52 16.37
CA GLY A 104 6.12 14.68 16.95
C GLY A 104 4.98 15.17 16.07
N GLU A 105 5.21 15.30 14.76
CA GLU A 105 4.16 15.67 13.79
C GLU A 105 3.04 14.63 13.74
N LEU A 106 3.39 13.33 13.66
CA LEU A 106 2.40 12.24 13.64
C LEU A 106 1.56 12.20 14.93
N LYS A 107 2.15 12.50 16.08
CA LYS A 107 1.45 12.61 17.36
C LYS A 107 0.42 13.74 17.33
N ASN A 108 0.80 14.92 16.82
CA ASN A 108 -0.14 16.04 16.68
C ASN A 108 -1.30 15.70 15.74
N ILE A 109 -1.01 15.00 14.63
CA ILE A 109 -2.02 14.54 13.68
C ILE A 109 -2.97 13.53 14.33
N TRP A 110 -2.44 12.56 15.08
CA TRP A 110 -3.24 11.59 15.83
C TRP A 110 -4.22 12.28 16.77
N ASP A 111 -3.76 13.25 17.56
CA ASP A 111 -4.59 13.99 18.50
C ASP A 111 -5.69 14.79 17.76
N GLU A 112 -5.36 15.46 16.64
CA GLU A 112 -6.35 16.19 15.84
C GLU A 112 -7.40 15.25 15.23
N VAL A 113 -6.97 14.14 14.60
CA VAL A 113 -7.87 13.18 13.94
C VAL A 113 -8.75 12.47 14.96
N ASN A 114 -8.20 12.00 16.07
CA ASN A 114 -8.98 11.34 17.10
C ASN A 114 -9.99 12.27 17.76
N ARG A 115 -9.65 13.55 17.94
CA ARG A 115 -10.61 14.57 18.41
C ARG A 115 -11.78 14.74 17.43
N LYS A 116 -11.52 14.74 16.11
CA LYS A 116 -12.58 14.79 15.08
C LYS A 116 -13.46 13.54 15.10
N LEU A 117 -12.84 12.37 15.23
CA LEU A 117 -13.53 11.09 15.25
C LEU A 117 -14.34 10.85 16.54
N LYS A 118 -13.94 11.45 17.67
CA LYS A 118 -14.65 11.38 18.96
C LYS A 118 -15.96 12.18 18.98
N GLY A 119 -16.18 13.10 18.03
CA GLY A 119 -17.40 13.92 17.95
C GLY A 119 -18.69 13.08 18.08
N SER A 120 -19.76 13.64 18.65
CA SER A 120 -21.12 13.10 18.88
C SER A 120 -21.28 11.73 19.59
N SER A 121 -20.32 10.81 19.48
CA SER A 121 -20.40 9.44 19.99
C SER A 121 -19.79 9.29 21.39
N GLY A 122 -18.91 10.19 21.81
CA GLY A 122 -18.30 10.23 23.14
C GLY A 122 -17.32 9.08 23.45
N ILE A 123 -17.28 8.04 22.61
CA ILE A 123 -16.40 6.88 22.75
C ILE A 123 -15.00 7.28 22.28
N ASP A 124 -13.98 7.01 23.12
CA ASP A 124 -12.59 7.09 22.69
C ASP A 124 -12.26 5.82 21.87
N PRO A 125 -12.16 5.93 20.54
CA PRO A 125 -11.89 4.78 19.68
C PRO A 125 -10.51 4.15 19.88
N PHE A 126 -9.60 4.85 20.58
CA PHE A 126 -8.25 4.40 20.86
C PHE A 126 -7.96 4.32 22.37
N LEU A 127 -8.98 4.09 23.21
CA LEU A 127 -8.83 4.07 24.68
C LEU A 127 -7.63 3.22 25.17
N ASN A 128 -7.35 2.10 24.50
CA ASN A 128 -6.26 1.18 24.85
C ASN A 128 -4.96 1.43 24.08
N CYS A 129 -4.93 2.40 23.17
CA CYS A 129 -3.78 2.71 22.33
C CYS A 129 -3.17 4.07 22.62
N ASN A 130 -1.98 4.05 23.21
CA ASN A 130 -1.27 5.25 23.61
C ASN A 130 0.00 5.44 22.79
N ILE A 131 0.00 6.46 21.92
CA ILE A 131 1.16 6.86 21.11
C ILE A 131 1.93 8.05 21.69
N SER A 132 1.58 8.51 22.90
CA SER A 132 2.15 9.75 23.49
C SER A 132 3.66 9.72 23.70
N LYS A 133 4.25 8.52 23.75
CA LYS A 133 5.69 8.25 23.92
C LYS A 133 6.23 7.40 22.77
N ILE A 134 5.69 7.59 21.57
CA ILE A 134 6.10 6.80 20.41
C ILE A 134 7.57 7.03 20.08
N GLU A 135 8.03 8.27 20.14
CA GLU A 135 9.41 8.68 19.91
C GLU A 135 10.44 8.06 20.86
N THR A 136 10.03 7.66 22.07
CA THR A 136 10.94 7.09 23.08
C THR A 136 11.06 5.57 23.01
N LYS A 137 10.33 4.91 22.10
CA LYS A 137 10.34 3.44 22.01
C LYS A 137 11.54 2.96 21.21
N ASN A 138 12.19 1.91 21.72
CA ASN A 138 13.25 1.22 20.99
C ASN A 138 12.66 0.38 19.86
N PHE A 139 13.12 0.61 18.63
CA PHE A 139 12.58 -0.06 17.45
C PHE A 139 12.87 -1.57 17.42
N GLU A 140 14.08 -2.00 17.83
CA GLU A 140 14.41 -3.43 17.85
C GLU A 140 13.61 -4.16 18.92
N GLU A 141 13.39 -3.55 20.09
CA GLU A 141 12.51 -4.14 21.11
C GLU A 141 11.06 -4.25 20.63
N LEU A 142 10.55 -3.24 19.90
CA LEU A 142 9.22 -3.30 19.28
C LEU A 142 9.13 -4.43 18.26
N LYS A 143 10.17 -4.60 17.44
CA LYS A 143 10.25 -5.64 16.42
C LYS A 143 10.24 -7.04 17.05
N GLU A 144 11.09 -7.28 18.06
CA GLU A 144 11.11 -8.55 18.79
C GLU A 144 9.77 -8.84 19.46
N LYS A 145 9.20 -7.84 20.14
CA LYS A 145 7.89 -7.96 20.80
C LYS A 145 6.78 -8.26 19.79
N LYS A 146 6.79 -7.61 18.61
CA LYS A 146 5.82 -7.87 17.54
C LYS A 146 5.91 -9.31 17.07
N ILE A 147 7.09 -9.79 16.69
CA ILE A 147 7.24 -11.15 16.15
C ILE A 147 6.74 -12.20 17.15
N MET A 148 7.06 -12.04 18.44
CA MET A 148 6.55 -12.94 19.49
C MET A 148 5.03 -12.83 19.65
N SER A 149 4.48 -11.62 19.63
CA SER A 149 3.03 -11.40 19.74
C SER A 149 2.28 -12.03 18.58
N ASP A 150 2.80 -11.89 17.35
CA ASP A 150 2.27 -12.49 16.13
C ASP A 150 2.29 -14.01 16.22
N TYR A 151 3.40 -14.60 16.66
CA TYR A 151 3.50 -16.04 16.92
C TYR A 151 2.41 -16.52 17.88
N CYS A 152 2.27 -15.88 19.05
CA CYS A 152 1.28 -16.27 20.06
C CYS A 152 -0.18 -16.04 19.62
N GLN A 153 -0.44 -15.06 18.76
CA GLN A 153 -1.77 -14.86 18.17
C GLN A 153 -2.10 -16.00 17.21
N ASN A 154 -1.13 -16.37 16.37
CA ASN A 154 -1.33 -17.30 15.28
C ASN A 154 -1.11 -18.77 15.68
N PHE A 155 -0.61 -19.05 16.87
CA PHE A 155 -0.21 -20.39 17.31
C PHE A 155 -1.29 -21.44 17.08
N ASN A 156 -2.54 -21.19 17.49
CA ASN A 156 -3.64 -22.13 17.29
C ASN A 156 -3.94 -22.39 15.81
N THR A 157 -3.88 -21.34 14.98
CA THR A 157 -4.03 -21.45 13.54
C THR A 157 -2.90 -22.28 12.95
N LEU A 158 -1.64 -21.99 13.29
CA LEU A 158 -0.47 -22.74 12.84
C LEU A 158 -0.55 -24.20 13.27
N HIS A 159 -0.84 -24.47 14.55
CA HIS A 159 -1.05 -25.80 15.06
C HIS A 159 -2.09 -26.55 14.23
N THR A 160 -3.29 -25.99 14.09
CA THR A 160 -4.37 -26.60 13.30
C THR A 160 -4.00 -26.81 11.84
N LYS A 161 -3.27 -25.87 11.22
CA LYS A 161 -2.89 -25.95 9.80
C LYS A 161 -1.72 -26.90 9.55
N LEU A 162 -0.88 -27.15 10.55
CA LEU A 162 0.33 -27.95 10.41
C LEU A 162 0.22 -29.37 11.01
N THR A 163 -0.72 -29.63 11.93
CA THR A 163 -0.83 -30.93 12.62
C THR A 163 -2.07 -31.77 12.26
N ASN A 164 -3.07 -31.18 11.58
CA ASN A 164 -4.24 -31.92 11.09
C ASN A 164 -3.99 -32.47 9.67
N SER A 165 -4.58 -33.63 9.36
CA SER A 165 -4.40 -34.30 8.05
C SER A 165 -4.99 -33.50 6.87
N ASN A 166 -4.40 -33.67 5.68
CA ASN A 166 -4.85 -33.13 4.38
C ASN A 166 -4.96 -31.59 4.32
N LYS A 167 -3.83 -30.91 4.10
CA LYS A 167 -3.76 -29.44 4.19
C LYS A 167 -3.26 -28.81 2.90
N PRO A 168 -4.12 -28.10 2.15
CA PRO A 168 -3.63 -27.21 1.10
C PRO A 168 -2.77 -26.11 1.74
N PHE A 169 -1.72 -25.70 1.03
CA PHE A 169 -0.80 -24.63 1.44
C PHE A 169 0.01 -24.90 2.71
N CYS A 170 0.21 -26.16 3.12
CA CYS A 170 1.01 -26.54 4.30
C CYS A 170 2.40 -25.88 4.31
N GLU A 171 3.05 -25.81 3.15
CA GLU A 171 4.36 -25.16 2.95
C GLU A 171 4.35 -23.68 3.37
N ILE A 172 3.29 -22.94 3.03
CA ILE A 172 3.17 -21.50 3.36
C ILE A 172 3.10 -21.30 4.88
N TYR A 173 2.29 -22.11 5.56
CA TYR A 173 2.18 -22.05 7.02
C TYR A 173 3.47 -22.50 7.70
N TYR A 174 4.18 -23.48 7.12
CA TYR A 174 5.45 -23.94 7.66
C TYR A 174 6.55 -22.90 7.51
N ASP A 175 6.67 -22.27 6.35
CA ASP A 175 7.63 -21.19 6.10
C ASP A 175 7.41 -20.02 7.05
N TYR A 176 6.15 -19.64 7.28
CA TYR A 176 5.81 -18.63 8.29
C TYR A 176 6.20 -19.10 9.69
N PHE A 177 5.81 -20.32 10.09
CA PHE A 177 6.14 -20.89 11.39
C PHE A 177 7.65 -20.91 11.65
N LYS A 178 8.46 -21.34 10.67
CA LYS A 178 9.93 -21.38 10.76
C LYS A 178 10.55 -19.99 10.90
N LYS A 179 9.97 -18.95 10.29
CA LYS A 179 10.43 -17.57 10.53
C LYS A 179 10.10 -17.07 11.94
N THR A 180 8.99 -17.53 12.51
CA THR A 180 8.55 -17.09 13.84
C THR A 180 9.19 -17.85 15.01
N ILE A 181 9.60 -19.11 14.83
CA ILE A 181 10.21 -19.92 15.90
C ILE A 181 11.58 -19.37 16.34
N GLU A 182 12.37 -18.81 15.42
CA GLU A 182 13.65 -18.18 15.76
C GLU A 182 13.49 -17.00 16.73
N ALA A 183 12.35 -16.30 16.65
CA ALA A 183 12.01 -15.22 17.57
C ALA A 183 11.39 -15.76 18.87
N TYR A 184 10.69 -16.90 18.82
CA TYR A 184 10.24 -17.60 20.02
C TYR A 184 11.43 -17.98 20.89
N ASP A 185 12.50 -18.56 20.35
CA ASP A 185 13.66 -18.97 21.17
C ASP A 185 14.28 -17.78 21.92
N LYS A 186 14.33 -16.60 21.28
CA LYS A 186 14.87 -15.37 21.88
C LYS A 186 13.96 -14.76 22.95
N VAL A 187 12.64 -14.75 22.73
CA VAL A 187 11.69 -14.02 23.59
C VAL A 187 11.05 -14.95 24.63
N SER A 188 10.96 -16.25 24.37
CA SER A 188 10.37 -17.24 25.28
C SER A 188 11.11 -17.29 26.61
N GLU A 189 12.44 -17.15 26.64
CA GLU A 189 13.18 -17.05 27.91
C GLU A 189 12.66 -15.93 28.82
N ASN A 190 12.31 -14.78 28.24
CA ASN A 190 11.76 -13.63 28.94
C ASN A 190 10.29 -13.83 29.36
N CYS A 191 9.62 -14.83 28.81
CA CYS A 191 8.27 -15.24 29.20
C CYS A 191 8.26 -16.31 30.31
N HIS A 192 9.39 -16.94 30.63
CA HIS A 192 9.47 -18.00 31.63
C HIS A 192 10.12 -17.55 32.96
N LYS A 193 10.97 -16.52 32.95
CA LYS A 193 11.65 -15.99 34.16
C LYS A 193 10.86 -14.81 34.76
N PRO A 194 10.45 -14.84 36.04
CA PRO A 194 9.83 -13.69 36.71
C PRO A 194 10.88 -12.65 37.17
N PRO A 195 10.60 -11.33 37.10
CA PRO A 195 9.42 -10.72 36.45
C PRO A 195 9.48 -10.93 34.93
N LYS A 196 8.33 -10.94 34.25
CA LYS A 196 8.19 -11.18 32.80
C LYS A 196 8.00 -9.87 31.99
N PRO A 197 8.82 -8.82 32.15
CA PRO A 197 8.51 -7.48 31.63
C PRO A 197 8.51 -7.40 30.10
N LYS A 198 9.24 -8.31 29.42
CA LYS A 198 9.36 -8.33 27.96
C LYS A 198 8.41 -9.32 27.28
N CYS A 199 7.61 -10.08 28.05
CA CYS A 199 6.68 -11.05 27.47
C CYS A 199 5.41 -10.33 26.96
N PRO A 200 5.01 -10.53 25.70
CA PRO A 200 3.74 -9.99 25.23
C PRO A 200 2.54 -10.54 26.00
N ASN A 201 1.59 -9.66 26.34
CA ASN A 201 0.39 -10.06 27.10
C ASN A 201 -0.38 -11.21 26.43
N ILE A 202 -0.44 -11.23 25.08
CA ILE A 202 -1.17 -12.26 24.34
C ILE A 202 -0.57 -13.67 24.48
N CYS A 203 0.68 -13.76 24.92
CA CYS A 203 1.38 -15.02 25.17
C CYS A 203 1.18 -15.53 26.60
N LEU A 204 0.75 -14.67 27.54
CA LEU A 204 0.62 -15.05 28.95
C LEU A 204 -0.49 -16.07 29.14
N GLY A 205 -0.20 -17.16 29.86
CA GLY A 205 -1.18 -18.21 30.19
C GLY A 205 -1.55 -19.14 29.03
N LYS A 206 -0.84 -19.06 27.89
CA LYS A 206 -1.02 -19.97 26.76
C LYS A 206 0.17 -20.92 26.63
N ASP A 207 -0.11 -22.18 26.31
CA ASP A 207 0.93 -23.13 25.90
C ASP A 207 1.19 -22.96 24.40
N ASN A 208 2.22 -22.18 24.10
CA ASN A 208 2.67 -21.92 22.73
C ASN A 208 4.00 -22.60 22.44
N ASP A 209 4.32 -23.73 23.08
CA ASP A 209 5.57 -24.45 22.82
C ASP A 209 5.62 -24.92 21.35
N PRO A 210 6.61 -24.47 20.55
CA PRO A 210 6.77 -24.89 19.16
C PRO A 210 6.87 -26.41 18.99
N LYS A 211 7.31 -27.14 20.01
CA LYS A 211 7.39 -28.61 20.00
C LYS A 211 6.04 -29.27 19.76
N LEU A 212 4.94 -28.66 20.21
CA LEU A 212 3.59 -29.16 19.97
C LEU A 212 3.26 -29.24 18.47
N ILE A 213 3.78 -28.29 17.69
CA ILE A 213 3.64 -28.27 16.23
C ILE A 213 4.68 -29.21 15.60
N LEU A 214 5.95 -29.13 16.01
CA LEU A 214 7.04 -29.89 15.40
C LEU A 214 6.85 -31.41 15.54
N HIS A 215 6.48 -31.89 16.74
CA HIS A 215 6.30 -33.33 16.97
C HIS A 215 5.09 -33.91 16.22
N ASN A 216 4.10 -33.08 15.93
CA ASN A 216 2.84 -33.50 15.30
C ASN A 216 2.72 -33.00 13.85
N LEU A 217 3.82 -32.59 13.22
CA LEU A 217 3.82 -32.02 11.88
C LEU A 217 3.30 -33.03 10.84
N LYS A 218 2.25 -32.68 10.10
CA LYS A 218 1.62 -33.49 9.04
C LYS A 218 1.62 -32.77 7.69
N CYS A 219 2.79 -32.28 7.27
CA CYS A 219 3.01 -31.74 5.93
C CYS A 219 3.78 -32.74 5.04
N ASP A 220 3.05 -33.47 4.18
CA ASP A 220 3.60 -34.57 3.37
C ASP A 220 4.80 -34.17 2.49
N LYS A 221 4.73 -32.99 1.87
CA LYS A 221 5.79 -32.48 0.98
C LYS A 221 7.09 -32.13 1.74
N ILE A 222 6.98 -31.58 2.95
CA ILE A 222 8.12 -31.18 3.78
C ILE A 222 8.82 -32.41 4.36
N GLN A 223 8.08 -33.39 4.86
CA GLN A 223 8.66 -34.65 5.35
C GLN A 223 9.46 -35.38 4.26
N THR A 224 9.02 -35.26 3.00
CA THR A 224 9.73 -35.84 1.85
C THR A 224 11.03 -35.07 1.53
N GLN A 225 11.03 -33.73 1.66
CA GLN A 225 12.20 -32.89 1.41
C GLN A 225 13.27 -33.00 2.50
N GLU A 226 12.90 -32.94 3.79
CA GLU A 226 13.86 -33.09 4.91
C GLU A 226 14.51 -34.48 4.90
N LYS A 227 13.76 -35.51 4.50
CA LYS A 227 14.31 -36.86 4.31
C LYS A 227 15.27 -36.92 3.13
N LYS A 228 15.00 -36.18 2.06
CA LYS A 228 15.85 -36.11 0.87
C LYS A 228 17.14 -35.33 1.14
N GLU A 229 17.09 -34.20 1.85
CA GLU A 229 18.27 -33.42 2.25
C GLU A 229 19.21 -34.21 3.18
N LYS A 230 18.67 -34.98 4.13
CA LYS A 230 19.47 -35.90 4.96
C LYS A 230 20.12 -37.06 4.18
N LEU A 231 19.69 -37.29 2.93
CA LEU A 231 20.18 -38.36 2.05
C LEU A 231 21.11 -37.85 0.94
N ILE A 232 21.35 -36.53 0.83
CA ILE A 232 22.31 -35.99 -0.14
C ILE A 232 23.72 -36.22 0.43
N SER A 233 24.49 -37.11 -0.21
CA SER A 233 25.93 -37.26 0.06
C SER A 233 26.63 -35.92 -0.17
N GLU A 234 27.58 -35.57 0.69
CA GLU A 234 28.42 -34.36 0.63
C GLU A 234 29.05 -34.18 -0.77
N GLU A 235 29.34 -35.28 -1.45
CA GLU A 235 29.85 -35.33 -2.82
C GLU A 235 28.88 -34.77 -3.87
N LYS A 236 27.58 -35.05 -3.73
CA LYS A 236 26.55 -34.53 -4.63
C LYS A 236 26.28 -33.04 -4.38
N CYS A 237 26.33 -32.61 -3.12
CA CYS A 237 26.21 -31.19 -2.75
C CYS A 237 27.35 -30.36 -3.35
N ASN A 238 28.59 -30.86 -3.27
CA ASN A 238 29.75 -30.18 -3.86
C ASN A 238 29.66 -30.11 -5.39
N THR A 239 29.24 -31.20 -6.04
CA THR A 239 29.05 -31.24 -7.50
C THR A 239 27.96 -30.24 -7.96
N ASP A 240 26.82 -30.19 -7.26
CA ASP A 240 25.72 -29.28 -7.58
C ASP A 240 26.09 -27.81 -7.31
N LYS A 241 26.89 -27.54 -6.27
CA LYS A 241 27.43 -26.20 -5.95
C LYS A 241 28.40 -25.71 -7.02
N ASP A 242 29.29 -26.57 -7.50
CA ASP A 242 30.25 -26.23 -8.56
C ASP A 242 29.54 -25.98 -9.90
N ALA A 243 28.52 -26.77 -10.21
CA ALA A 243 27.67 -26.56 -11.39
C ALA A 243 26.88 -25.24 -11.30
N LEU A 244 26.32 -24.90 -10.14
CA LEU A 244 25.60 -23.65 -9.93
C LEU A 244 26.53 -22.43 -9.97
N SER A 245 27.73 -22.54 -9.42
CA SER A 245 28.77 -21.50 -9.49
C SER A 245 29.19 -21.23 -10.94
N SER A 246 29.38 -22.29 -11.73
CA SER A 246 29.70 -22.18 -13.16
C SER A 246 28.57 -21.50 -13.96
N GLN A 247 27.31 -21.88 -13.70
CA GLN A 247 26.15 -21.25 -14.33
C GLN A 247 25.98 -19.79 -13.92
N LEU A 248 26.25 -19.46 -12.65
CA LEU A 248 26.21 -18.08 -12.16
C LEU A 248 27.33 -17.24 -12.79
N GLN A 249 28.54 -17.77 -12.92
CA GLN A 249 29.65 -17.11 -13.62
C GLN A 249 29.30 -16.82 -15.09
N GLN A 250 28.64 -17.78 -15.76
CA GLN A 250 28.20 -17.65 -17.14
C GLN A 250 27.05 -16.64 -17.28
N ALA A 251 26.10 -16.62 -16.34
CA ALA A 251 25.01 -15.64 -16.30
C ALA A 251 25.51 -14.23 -16.00
N LEU A 252 26.50 -14.07 -15.10
CA LEU A 252 27.14 -12.78 -14.82
C LEU A 252 27.92 -12.28 -16.04
N SER A 253 28.62 -13.17 -16.74
CA SER A 253 29.32 -12.83 -18.00
C SER A 253 28.35 -12.46 -19.13
N ALA A 254 27.14 -13.02 -19.13
CA ALA A 254 26.08 -12.65 -20.07
C ALA A 254 25.37 -11.34 -19.68
N ALA A 255 25.29 -11.03 -18.38
CA ALA A 255 24.73 -9.78 -17.85
C ALA A 255 25.67 -8.58 -18.01
N ASP A 256 27.00 -8.83 -18.11
CA ASP A 256 28.02 -7.81 -18.40
C ASP A 256 28.05 -7.33 -19.86
N ASN A 257 27.09 -7.76 -20.70
CA ASN A 257 26.77 -7.09 -21.95
C ASN A 257 25.63 -6.08 -21.72
N PRO A 258 25.93 -4.79 -21.45
CA PRO A 258 24.90 -3.78 -21.34
C PRO A 258 24.32 -3.52 -22.74
N ALA A 259 23.14 -4.08 -23.00
CA ALA A 259 22.33 -3.77 -24.17
C ALA A 259 21.85 -2.30 -24.23
N PHE A 260 22.29 -1.45 -23.28
CA PHE A 260 22.06 -0.01 -23.26
C PHE A 260 23.29 0.74 -22.74
N ASN A 261 24.27 0.93 -23.61
CA ASN A 261 25.32 1.94 -23.38
C ASN A 261 24.77 3.32 -23.75
N TYR A 262 24.75 4.24 -22.79
CA TYR A 262 24.38 5.66 -23.00
C TYR A 262 25.34 6.40 -23.95
N SER A 263 26.44 5.76 -24.37
CA SER A 263 27.38 6.25 -25.39
C SER A 263 27.11 5.72 -26.79
N ASP A 264 26.06 4.92 -27.01
CA ASP A 264 25.67 4.48 -28.36
C ASP A 264 24.95 5.63 -29.10
N PRO A 265 25.47 6.11 -30.25
CA PRO A 265 24.83 7.15 -31.04
C PRO A 265 23.39 6.79 -31.46
N ARG A 266 23.04 5.51 -31.53
CA ARG A 266 21.67 5.05 -31.85
C ARG A 266 20.65 5.43 -30.77
N THR A 267 21.05 5.44 -29.50
CA THR A 267 20.19 5.83 -28.37
C THR A 267 19.84 7.31 -28.44
N VAL A 268 20.78 8.16 -28.87
CA VAL A 268 20.55 9.59 -29.09
C VAL A 268 19.50 9.81 -30.17
N PHE A 269 19.59 9.08 -31.29
CA PHE A 269 18.59 9.17 -32.36
C PHE A 269 17.18 8.77 -31.88
N LEU A 270 17.05 7.71 -31.07
CA LEU A 270 15.76 7.28 -30.52
C LEU A 270 15.12 8.34 -29.61
N ILE A 271 15.92 9.00 -28.77
CA ILE A 271 15.45 10.09 -27.91
C ILE A 271 15.01 11.29 -28.75
N VAL A 272 15.76 11.64 -29.80
CA VAL A 272 15.40 12.77 -30.68
C VAL A 272 14.12 12.47 -31.46
N PHE A 273 13.97 11.26 -32.01
CA PHE A 273 12.77 10.88 -32.77
C PHE A 273 11.52 10.80 -31.90
N THR A 274 11.63 10.34 -30.66
CA THR A 274 10.50 10.33 -29.72
C THR A 274 10.05 11.74 -29.35
N LEU A 275 10.99 12.65 -29.06
CA LEU A 275 10.68 14.06 -28.81
C LEU A 275 10.06 14.75 -30.04
N TRP A 276 10.56 14.45 -31.24
CA TRP A 276 9.99 14.94 -32.49
C TRP A 276 8.56 14.43 -32.74
N GLY A 277 8.30 13.15 -32.48
CA GLY A 277 6.97 12.57 -32.59
C GLY A 277 5.97 13.23 -31.66
N ILE A 278 6.37 13.51 -30.41
CA ILE A 278 5.55 14.22 -29.44
C ILE A 278 5.25 15.65 -29.92
N PHE A 279 6.26 16.38 -30.41
CA PHE A 279 6.09 17.74 -30.92
C PHE A 279 5.14 17.80 -32.11
N LEU A 280 5.29 16.90 -33.08
CA LEU A 280 4.40 16.81 -34.25
C LEU A 280 2.97 16.47 -33.84
N THR A 281 2.79 15.58 -32.87
CA THR A 281 1.47 15.23 -32.34
C THR A 281 0.79 16.45 -31.72
N PHE A 282 1.51 17.23 -30.90
CA PHE A 282 0.97 18.48 -30.34
C PHE A 282 0.67 19.53 -31.41
N TYR A 283 1.51 19.67 -32.43
CA TYR A 283 1.27 20.58 -33.55
C TYR A 283 0.02 20.20 -34.34
N PHE A 284 -0.16 18.92 -34.65
CA PHE A 284 -1.37 18.42 -35.31
C PHE A 284 -2.61 18.62 -34.44
N LEU A 285 -2.54 18.30 -33.15
CA LEU A 285 -3.66 18.54 -32.23
C LEU A 285 -3.98 20.02 -32.09
N TYR A 286 -2.99 20.91 -32.08
CA TYR A 286 -3.19 22.36 -32.04
C TYR A 286 -3.89 22.89 -33.31
N LYS A 287 -3.57 22.34 -34.49
CA LYS A 287 -4.13 22.78 -35.77
C LYS A 287 -5.51 22.16 -36.06
N VAL A 288 -5.75 20.93 -35.63
CA VAL A 288 -6.98 20.17 -35.93
C VAL A 288 -8.04 20.34 -34.83
N THR A 289 -7.62 20.55 -33.58
CA THR A 289 -8.56 20.75 -32.46
C THR A 289 -8.76 22.25 -32.25
N PRO A 290 -10.00 22.78 -32.12
CA PRO A 290 -10.23 24.20 -31.90
C PRO A 290 -9.95 24.59 -30.42
N PHE A 291 -8.80 24.17 -29.88
CA PHE A 291 -8.37 24.45 -28.52
C PHE A 291 -8.27 25.96 -28.26
N GLY A 292 -7.92 26.74 -29.29
CA GLY A 292 -7.88 28.20 -29.21
C GLY A 292 -9.23 28.85 -28.86
N SER A 293 -10.35 28.32 -29.38
CA SER A 293 -11.68 28.85 -29.03
C SER A 293 -12.12 28.36 -27.65
N LEU A 294 -11.79 27.12 -27.28
CA LEU A 294 -12.14 26.50 -25.99
C LEU A 294 -11.42 27.15 -24.81
N VAL A 295 -10.13 27.48 -24.96
CA VAL A 295 -9.36 28.23 -23.95
C VAL A 295 -9.87 29.66 -23.85
N ARG A 296 -10.14 30.34 -24.97
CA ARG A 296 -10.70 31.69 -24.96
C ARG A 296 -12.08 31.74 -24.31
N ASN A 297 -12.95 30.75 -24.58
CA ASN A 297 -14.28 30.68 -23.97
C ASN A 297 -14.21 30.39 -22.46
N ASN A 298 -13.30 29.53 -22.02
CA ASN A 298 -13.14 29.24 -20.59
C ASN A 298 -12.49 30.40 -19.82
N LEU A 299 -11.57 31.15 -20.43
CA LEU A 299 -10.99 32.35 -19.82
C LEU A 299 -11.97 33.54 -19.81
N LEU A 300 -12.79 33.72 -20.84
CA LEU A 300 -13.87 34.72 -20.87
C LEU A 300 -14.99 34.38 -19.88
N LYS A 301 -15.39 33.10 -19.76
CA LYS A 301 -16.33 32.65 -18.71
C LYS A 301 -15.81 32.92 -17.30
N LYS A 302 -14.50 32.73 -17.05
CA LYS A 302 -13.90 33.05 -15.74
C LYS A 302 -13.86 34.55 -15.42
N LYS A 303 -13.81 35.43 -16.44
CA LYS A 303 -13.82 36.89 -16.23
C LYS A 303 -15.24 37.39 -15.90
N ILE A 304 -16.27 36.87 -16.56
CA ILE A 304 -17.68 37.24 -16.31
C ILE A 304 -18.16 36.75 -14.94
N VAL A 305 -17.67 35.61 -14.45
CA VAL A 305 -18.03 35.07 -13.11
C VAL A 305 -17.37 35.85 -11.98
N ARG A 306 -16.29 36.62 -12.24
CA ARG A 306 -15.60 37.38 -11.19
C ARG A 306 -16.18 38.78 -10.95
N ASP A 307 -16.90 39.35 -11.92
CA ASP A 307 -17.47 40.71 -11.82
C ASP A 307 -18.92 40.72 -11.28
N ASN A 308 -19.53 39.57 -10.97
CA ASN A 308 -20.92 39.47 -10.50
C ASN A 308 -21.08 38.90 -9.06
N PHE A 309 -20.11 39.15 -8.17
CA PHE A 309 -20.22 38.77 -6.75
C PHE A 309 -20.40 39.99 -5.83
N ASP A 310 -21.38 40.83 -6.15
CA ASP A 310 -21.93 41.82 -5.22
C ASP A 310 -23.39 42.12 -5.62
N GLU A 311 -24.31 41.19 -5.34
CA GLU A 311 -25.70 41.53 -5.01
C GLU A 311 -26.42 40.34 -4.33
N ALA A 312 -27.50 40.66 -3.63
CA ALA A 312 -28.02 39.96 -2.47
C ALA A 312 -28.73 38.61 -2.72
N VAL A 313 -28.76 37.84 -1.62
CA VAL A 313 -29.79 36.88 -1.15
C VAL A 313 -31.08 36.84 -1.97
N ASP A 314 -31.44 35.64 -2.49
CA ASP A 314 -32.73 35.00 -2.20
C ASP A 314 -32.81 33.54 -2.70
N ASP A 315 -33.70 32.82 -2.03
CA ASP A 315 -34.03 31.39 -2.04
C ASP A 315 -34.90 30.99 -3.26
N GLU A 316 -34.71 29.80 -3.85
CA GLU A 316 -35.76 28.87 -4.36
C GLU A 316 -35.25 27.80 -5.37
N SER A 317 -35.33 26.55 -4.91
CA SER A 317 -36.01 25.37 -5.49
C SER A 317 -36.02 24.99 -7.01
N VAL A 318 -35.77 23.69 -7.23
CA VAL A 318 -36.51 22.74 -8.12
C VAL A 318 -36.20 22.70 -9.64
N TYR A 319 -35.74 21.50 -10.05
CA TYR A 319 -35.92 20.76 -11.32
C TYR A 319 -36.31 21.52 -12.61
N ASP A 320 -35.55 21.33 -13.70
CA ASP A 320 -36.14 20.74 -14.93
C ASP A 320 -35.13 20.18 -15.93
N TYR A 321 -35.61 19.19 -16.68
CA TYR A 321 -35.02 18.42 -17.76
C TYR A 321 -35.32 19.08 -19.12
N SER A 322 -34.54 18.72 -20.14
CA SER A 322 -34.80 18.83 -21.59
C SER A 322 -34.58 20.16 -22.34
N GLY A 323 -33.94 20.02 -23.51
CA GLY A 323 -34.45 20.62 -24.76
C GLY A 323 -33.75 21.85 -25.32
N SER A 324 -32.88 21.65 -26.33
CA SER A 324 -32.89 22.48 -27.57
C SER A 324 -32.02 21.77 -28.63
N MET A 325 -32.65 21.13 -29.62
CA MET A 325 -33.01 21.70 -30.93
C MET A 325 -31.83 22.34 -31.69
N ASN A 326 -31.22 21.51 -32.54
CA ASN A 326 -31.08 21.70 -33.98
C ASN A 326 -31.23 23.14 -34.50
N THR A 327 -30.12 23.73 -34.95
CA THR A 327 -30.15 24.86 -35.91
C THR A 327 -29.01 24.75 -36.92
N ASN A 328 -29.43 24.61 -38.19
CA ASN A 328 -28.83 25.15 -39.42
C ASN A 328 -27.64 24.41 -40.06
N MET A 329 -28.00 23.41 -40.84
CA MET A 329 -27.22 22.86 -41.96
C MET A 329 -27.13 23.90 -43.10
N GLN A 330 -25.95 23.95 -43.71
CA GLN A 330 -25.49 24.91 -44.73
C GLN A 330 -26.40 25.04 -45.97
N ASN A 331 -26.67 26.28 -46.39
CA ASN A 331 -26.84 26.62 -47.80
C ASN A 331 -25.45 26.85 -48.42
N VAL A 332 -24.88 25.80 -49.02
CA VAL A 332 -23.83 25.94 -50.04
C VAL A 332 -24.46 25.47 -51.35
N GLU A 333 -24.60 26.43 -52.25
CA GLU A 333 -25.12 26.29 -53.60
C GLU A 333 -24.19 25.38 -54.44
N TYR A 334 -24.70 24.21 -54.85
CA TYR A 334 -24.03 23.36 -55.82
C TYR A 334 -24.70 23.50 -57.18
N ASN A 335 -24.00 24.12 -58.12
CA ASN A 335 -24.44 24.32 -59.49
C ASN A 335 -24.10 23.06 -60.31
N ILE A 336 -25.10 22.23 -60.61
CA ILE A 336 -24.96 21.05 -61.48
C ILE A 336 -25.91 21.25 -62.65
N SER A 337 -25.34 21.48 -63.84
CA SER A 337 -26.11 21.52 -65.09
C SER A 337 -26.36 20.09 -65.57
N TYR A 338 -27.63 19.72 -65.69
CA TYR A 338 -28.04 18.51 -66.40
C TYR A 338 -28.74 18.95 -67.68
N ASN A 339 -28.11 18.65 -68.82
CA ASN A 339 -28.64 18.89 -70.14
C ASN A 339 -29.07 17.54 -70.72
N SER A 340 -30.38 17.36 -70.92
CA SER A 340 -30.90 16.31 -71.78
C SER A 340 -32.25 16.75 -72.35
N ASP A 341 -32.19 17.14 -73.62
CA ASP A 341 -33.31 17.48 -74.49
C ASP A 341 -34.31 16.33 -74.61
N TRP A 342 -35.59 16.60 -74.30
CA TRP A 342 -36.70 15.90 -74.95
C TRP A 342 -38.01 16.70 -74.83
N SER A 343 -38.58 17.09 -75.96
CA SER A 343 -39.89 17.75 -76.06
C SER A 343 -40.90 16.77 -76.70
N PRO A 344 -42.11 16.60 -76.15
CA PRO A 344 -43.20 15.98 -76.90
C PRO A 344 -43.94 17.06 -77.70
N SER A 345 -44.12 16.82 -78.99
CA SER A 345 -45.07 17.53 -79.84
C SER A 345 -46.43 16.81 -79.78
N GLN A 346 -47.48 17.63 -79.57
CA GLN A 346 -48.93 17.46 -79.82
C GLN A 346 -49.60 16.11 -79.58
#